data_AF-A0A2W7MAE5-F1
#
_entry.id   AF-A0A2W7MAE5-F1
#
_cell.length_a   1.000
_cell.length_b   1.000
_cell.length_c   1.000
_cell.angle_alpha   90.00
_cell.angle_beta   90.00
_cell.angle_gamma   90.00
#
_symmetry.space_group_name_H-M   'P 1'
#
loop_
_entity.id
_entity.type
_entity.pdbx_description
1 polymer ?
#
loop_
_entity_poly.entity_id
_entity_poly.type
_entity_poly.pdbx_seq_one_letter_code
_entity_poly.pdbx_strand_id
1 'polypeptide(L)' 'MSQTLERAIAIAATAHEGQVDKGGSPYILHPLKVMLRVNTLEERIVAVLHDVVEDCGISLDDLR' A
#
# COMPACT_ATOMS: atom_id res chain seq x y z
N MET A 1 5.10 -9.04 15.78
CA MET A 1 5.09 -9.89 14.56
C MET A 1 5.84 -9.13 13.50
N SER A 2 6.77 -9.75 12.76
CA SER A 2 7.44 -9.07 11.65
C SER A 2 6.40 -8.74 10.57
N GLN A 3 6.28 -7.47 10.15
CA GLN A 3 5.46 -7.09 9.01
C GLN A 3 6.12 -7.68 7.75
N THR A 4 5.48 -8.66 7.11
CA THR A 4 6.00 -9.21 5.85
C THR A 4 5.49 -8.39 4.67
N LEU A 5 6.22 -8.44 3.56
CA LEU A 5 5.83 -7.74 2.33
C LEU A 5 4.45 -8.21 1.83
N GLU A 6 4.17 -9.49 1.97
CA GLU A 6 2.88 -10.08 1.59
C GLU A 6 1.73 -9.50 2.42
N ARG A 7 1.93 -9.34 3.73
CA ARG A 7 0.92 -8.69 4.61
C ARG A 7 0.71 -7.23 4.22
N ALA A 8 1.78 -6.50 3.94
CA ALA A 8 1.70 -5.10 3.50
C ALA A 8 0.94 -4.96 2.17
N ILE A 9 1.20 -5.84 1.20
CA ILE A 9 0.46 -5.89 -0.07
C ILE A 9 -1.03 -6.20 0.17
N ALA A 10 -1.34 -7.16 1.04
CA ALA A 10 -2.73 -7.51 1.33
C ALA A 10 -3.51 -6.36 1.99
N ILE A 11 -2.87 -5.65 2.92
CA ILE A 11 -3.44 -4.44 3.55
C ILE A 11 -3.71 -3.37 2.49
N ALA A 12 -2.72 -3.03 1.67
CA ALA A 12 -2.87 -2.01 0.63
C ALA A 12 -3.97 -2.37 -0.38
N ALA A 13 -4.02 -3.65 -0.81
CA ALA A 13 -5.02 -4.11 -1.76
C ALA A 13 -6.45 -4.03 -1.19
N THR A 14 -6.62 -4.35 0.09
CA THR A 14 -7.92 -4.25 0.77
C THR A 14 -8.30 -2.78 1.00
N ALA A 15 -7.35 -1.96 1.43
CA ALA A 15 -7.59 -0.55 1.74
C ALA A 15 -8.02 0.25 0.51
N HIS A 16 -7.39 -0.01 -0.64
CA HIS A 16 -7.70 0.64 -1.91
C HIS A 16 -8.77 -0.08 -2.74
N GLU A 17 -9.53 -1.04 -2.17
CA GLU A 17 -10.57 -1.75 -2.90
C GLU A 17 -11.66 -0.78 -3.40
N GLY A 18 -11.97 -0.85 -4.69
CA GLY A 18 -12.94 0.03 -5.33
C GLY A 18 -12.44 1.46 -5.61
N GLN A 19 -11.26 1.85 -5.10
CA GLN A 19 -10.66 3.14 -5.42
C GLN A 19 -10.08 3.11 -6.84
N VAL A 20 -10.32 4.18 -7.58
CA VAL A 20 -9.76 4.40 -8.92
C VAL A 20 -8.89 5.64 -8.95
N ASP A 21 -7.84 5.61 -9.77
CA ASP A 21 -7.04 6.79 -10.08
C ASP A 21 -7.78 7.76 -11.01
N LYS A 22 -7.15 8.89 -11.31
CA LYS A 22 -7.72 9.92 -12.20
C LYS A 22 -7.96 9.42 -13.64
N GLY A 23 -7.34 8.30 -14.03
CA GLY A 23 -7.53 7.64 -15.32
C GLY A 23 -8.54 6.49 -15.28
N GLY A 24 -9.18 6.24 -14.14
CA GLY A 24 -10.16 5.16 -13.96
C GLY A 24 -9.56 3.77 -13.72
N SER A 25 -8.24 3.67 -13.54
CA SER A 25 -7.59 2.39 -13.22
C SER A 25 -7.63 2.11 -11.71
N PRO A 26 -7.63 0.85 -11.26
CA PRO A 26 -7.58 0.52 -9.83
C PRO A 26 -6.38 1.18 -9.14
N TYR A 27 -6.62 1.90 -8.05
CA TYR A 27 -5.60 2.73 -7.41
C TYR A 27 -4.42 1.91 -6.86
N ILE A 28 -4.66 0.66 -6.42
CA ILE A 28 -3.63 -0.27 -5.93
C ILE A 28 -2.44 -0.44 -6.91
N LEU A 29 -2.64 -0.21 -8.20
CA LEU A 29 -1.55 -0.27 -9.19
C LEU A 29 -0.49 0.83 -8.97
N HIS A 30 -0.85 1.97 -8.37
CA HIS A 30 0.10 3.03 -8.03
C HIS A 30 1.06 2.61 -6.90
N PRO A 31 0.60 2.22 -5.68
CA PRO A 31 1.51 1.75 -4.64
C PRO A 31 2.38 0.56 -5.07
N LEU A 32 1.83 -0.38 -5.86
CA LEU A 32 2.60 -1.49 -6.42
C LEU A 32 3.72 -1.02 -7.37
N LYS A 33 3.46 -0.02 -8.23
CA LYS A 33 4.50 0.57 -9.09
C LYS A 33 5.61 1.25 -8.28
N VAL A 34 5.27 1.93 -7.19
CA VAL A 34 6.26 2.58 -6.29
C VAL A 34 7.10 1.51 -5.58
N MET A 35 6.45 0.47 -5.05
CA MET A 35 7.12 -0.68 -4.42
C MET A 35 8.14 -1.35 -5.36
N LEU A 36 7.81 -1.53 -6.64
CA LEU A 36 8.73 -2.15 -7.61
C LEU A 36 9.93 -1.28 -7.99
N ARG A 37 9.95 0.02 -7.64
CA ARG A 37 11.05 0.94 -7.93
C ARG A 37 12.10 1.04 -6.82
N VAL A 38 11.84 0.40 -5.67
CA VAL A 38 12.73 0.41 -4.50
C VAL A 38 13.35 -0.97 -4.25
N ASN A 39 14.45 -1.00 -3.50
CA ASN A 39 15.37 -2.12 -3.51
C ASN A 39 15.28 -2.98 -2.27
N THR A 40 15.18 -2.36 -1.09
CA THR A 40 15.17 -3.10 0.17
C THR A 40 13.78 -3.61 0.51
N LEU A 41 13.71 -4.67 1.32
CA LEU A 41 12.44 -5.20 1.81
C LEU A 41 11.64 -4.14 2.60
N GLU A 42 12.34 -3.37 3.44
CA GLU A 42 11.76 -2.30 4.27
C GLU A 42 11.21 -1.18 3.40
N GLU A 43 11.97 -0.72 2.40
CA GLU A 43 11.50 0.29 1.43
C GLU A 43 10.25 -0.20 0.70
N ARG A 44 10.20 -1.48 0.31
CA ARG A 44 9.04 -2.08 -0.38
C ARG A 44 7.79 -2.10 0.50
N ILE A 45 7.94 -2.46 1.77
CA ILE A 45 6.85 -2.46 2.75
C ILE A 45 6.30 -1.04 2.92
N VAL A 46 7.17 -0.04 3.09
CA VAL A 46 6.76 1.36 3.23
C VAL A 46 6.11 1.86 1.94
N ALA A 47 6.72 1.57 0.79
CA ALA A 47 6.24 2.02 -0.52
C ALA A 47 4.85 1.49 -0.86
N VAL A 48 4.51 0.24 -0.53
CA VAL A 48 3.17 -0.29 -0.81
C VAL A 48 2.10 0.26 0.14
N LEU A 49 2.49 0.74 1.34
CA LEU A 49 1.57 1.28 2.35
C LEU A 49 1.45 2.81 2.36
N HIS A 50 2.25 3.53 1.57
CA HIS A 50 2.46 4.97 1.74
C HIS A 50 1.17 5.82 1.70
N ASP A 51 0.19 5.43 0.86
CA ASP A 51 -1.08 6.17 0.70
C ASP A 51 -2.22 5.61 1.56
N VAL A 52 -2.02 4.48 2.24
CA VAL A 52 -3.09 3.79 2.98
C VAL A 52 -3.65 4.66 4.11
N VAL A 53 -2.78 5.41 4.79
CA VAL A 53 -3.18 6.29 5.89
C VAL A 53 -3.86 7.57 5.39
N GLU A 54 -3.44 8.07 4.23
CA GLU A 54 -3.96 9.32 3.66
C GLU A 54 -5.32 9.11 2.99
N ASP A 55 -5.49 8.02 2.25
CA ASP A 55 -6.61 7.85 1.33
C ASP A 55 -7.67 6.85 1.79
N CYS A 56 -7.37 5.97 2.76
CA CYS A 56 -8.22 4.81 3.06
C CYS A 56 -8.86 4.83 4.46
N GLY A 57 -8.66 5.89 5.24
CA GLY A 57 -9.20 5.98 6.60
C GLY A 57 -8.60 5.01 7.61
N ILE A 58 -7.44 4.42 7.28
CA ILE A 58 -6.65 3.56 8.17
C ILE A 58 -5.70 4.43 8.98
N SER A 59 -5.61 4.21 10.30
CA SER A 59 -4.69 4.96 11.16
C SER A 59 -3.32 4.29 11.24
N LEU A 60 -2.30 5.03 11.69
CA LEU A 60 -0.99 4.45 12.00
C LEU A 60 -1.05 3.37 13.10
N ASP A 61 -2.03 3.47 14.01
CA ASP A 61 -2.25 2.48 15.06
C ASP A 61 -2.72 1.14 14.49
N ASP A 62 -3.49 1.15 13.40
CA ASP A 62 -3.97 -0.05 12.71
C ASP A 62 -2.83 -0.82 11.99
N LEU A 63 -1.68 -0.15 11.76
CA LEU A 63 -0.52 -0.70 11.06
C LEU A 63 0.59 -1.23 12.00
N ARG A 64 0.36 -1.20 13.33
CA ARG A 64 1.33 -1.65 14.34
C ARG A 64 1.47 -3.18 14.45
#